data_AF-A0A6A8LQM4-F1
#
_entry.id   AF-A0A6A8LQM4-F1
#
_cell.length_a   1.000
_cell.length_b   1.000
_cell.length_c   1.000
_cell.angle_alpha   90.00
_cell.angle_beta   90.00
_cell.angle_gamma   90.00
#
_symmetry.space_group_name_H-M   'P 1'
#
loop_
_entity.id
_entity.type
_entity.pdbx_description
1 polymer ?
#
loop_
_entity_poly.entity_id
_entity_poly.type
_entity_poly.pdbx_seq_one_letter_code
_entity_poly.pdbx_strand_id
1 'polypeptide(L)'
;MALPKRSEVPVNETWDLTAIYPDKKAWKADMVAVRELVTQFQNNYRSKLTEAKIIIAALHDLETIYQKLSWIEHYAFLPQTTDMTNPEYNQMLVENDNLQAAITADLSFFKTEVLTNPVSLLDQVAEIEPQFAPVVRHWKVEKPHQLSPEVEKTLATLSPTLNSSERIYTTARAADWDMEDFEVDGKTYPMSFVLYENTYQYHPNPEVRHKAHQIFSDTLRKHKNTVAANYYTQVSKEKKLADLRGYDSVFDYLLSDQEVSRETFDRQIDVIIDELGPVMQKYVKLLQKERGLDKM
;
A
#
# COMPACT_ATOMS: atom_id res chain seq x y z
N MET A 1 -19.83 -27.56 4.14
CA MET A 1 -20.14 -27.55 2.70
C MET A 1 -19.00 -26.82 2.00
N ALA A 2 -18.46 -27.38 0.92
CA ALA A 2 -17.49 -26.64 0.09
C ALA A 2 -18.24 -25.57 -0.70
N LEU A 3 -17.64 -24.40 -0.86
CA LEU A 3 -18.17 -23.35 -1.75
C LEU A 3 -18.06 -23.82 -3.22
N PRO A 4 -19.00 -23.41 -4.10
CA PRO A 4 -18.94 -23.75 -5.52
C PRO A 4 -17.67 -23.18 -6.17
N LYS A 5 -17.18 -23.83 -7.23
CA LYS A 5 -16.08 -23.26 -8.03
C LYS A 5 -16.55 -21.99 -8.73
N ARG A 6 -15.62 -21.07 -9.03
CA ARG A 6 -15.96 -19.85 -9.74
C ARG A 6 -16.68 -20.11 -11.07
N SER A 7 -16.26 -21.14 -11.80
CA SER A 7 -16.87 -21.58 -13.06
C SER A 7 -18.30 -22.13 -12.93
N GLU A 8 -18.74 -22.43 -11.71
CA GLU A 8 -20.07 -22.98 -11.41
C GLU A 8 -21.06 -21.89 -10.95
N VAL A 9 -20.58 -20.65 -10.76
CA VAL A 9 -21.43 -19.51 -10.38
C VAL A 9 -22.24 -19.03 -11.60
N PRO A 10 -23.57 -18.85 -11.48
CA PRO A 10 -24.40 -18.32 -12.57
C PRO A 10 -23.90 -16.97 -13.09
N VAL A 11 -23.83 -16.79 -14.42
CA VAL A 11 -23.29 -15.57 -15.04
C VAL A 11 -24.02 -14.30 -14.59
N ASN A 12 -25.33 -14.37 -14.34
CA ASN A 12 -26.12 -13.24 -13.83
C ASN A 12 -25.78 -12.86 -12.36
N GLU A 13 -25.01 -13.69 -11.66
CA GLU A 13 -24.42 -13.41 -10.35
C GLU A 13 -22.92 -13.03 -10.47
N THR A 14 -22.43 -12.83 -11.70
CA THR A 14 -21.06 -12.39 -11.98
C THR A 14 -21.04 -10.95 -12.50
N TRP A 15 -19.98 -10.22 -12.17
CA TRP A 15 -19.70 -8.94 -12.81
C TRP A 15 -19.36 -9.09 -14.30
N ASP A 16 -19.75 -8.09 -15.09
CA ASP A 16 -19.48 -8.04 -16.52
C ASP A 16 -18.24 -7.18 -16.80
N LEU A 17 -17.16 -7.83 -17.25
CA LEU A 17 -15.91 -7.15 -17.60
C LEU A 17 -15.87 -6.65 -19.05
N THR A 18 -16.89 -6.96 -19.85
CA THR A 18 -16.96 -6.50 -21.26
C THR A 18 -17.10 -4.98 -21.37
N ALA A 19 -17.57 -4.33 -20.29
CA ALA A 19 -17.58 -2.88 -20.15
C ALA A 19 -16.17 -2.25 -20.07
N ILE A 20 -15.15 -3.00 -19.66
CA ILE A 20 -13.74 -2.57 -19.64
C ILE A 20 -13.08 -2.95 -20.97
N TYR A 21 -13.09 -4.25 -21.29
CA TYR A 21 -12.64 -4.76 -22.59
C TYR A 21 -13.57 -5.86 -23.07
N PRO A 22 -13.98 -5.85 -24.36
CA PRO A 22 -14.87 -6.88 -24.90
C PRO A 22 -14.23 -8.27 -24.87
N ASP A 23 -12.90 -8.35 -24.98
CA ASP A 23 -12.14 -9.59 -24.92
C ASP A 23 -10.67 -9.34 -24.56
N LYS A 24 -9.94 -10.45 -24.34
CA LYS A 24 -8.50 -10.44 -24.07
C LYS A 24 -7.66 -9.85 -25.22
N LYS A 25 -8.15 -9.90 -26.45
CA LYS A 25 -7.43 -9.36 -27.62
C LYS A 25 -7.45 -7.83 -27.60
N ALA A 26 -8.59 -7.22 -27.28
CA ALA A 26 -8.72 -5.78 -27.09
C ALA A 26 -7.83 -5.31 -25.93
N TRP A 27 -7.83 -6.04 -24.81
CA TRP A 27 -6.92 -5.79 -23.69
C TRP A 27 -5.45 -5.82 -24.09
N LYS A 28 -5.00 -6.87 -24.81
CA LYS A 28 -3.62 -6.96 -25.31
C LYS A 28 -3.26 -5.86 -26.32
N ALA A 29 -4.20 -5.44 -27.16
CA ALA A 29 -3.99 -4.33 -28.08
C ALA A 29 -3.74 -3.02 -27.32
N ASP A 30 -4.48 -2.77 -26.24
CA ASP A 30 -4.29 -1.58 -25.41
C ASP A 30 -2.98 -1.60 -24.62
N MET A 31 -2.50 -2.79 -24.21
CA MET A 31 -1.15 -2.95 -23.64
C MET A 31 -0.04 -2.54 -24.63
N VAL A 32 -0.21 -2.81 -25.93
CA VAL A 32 0.73 -2.35 -26.95
C VAL A 32 0.59 -0.84 -27.16
N ALA A 33 -0.63 -0.34 -27.30
CA ALA A 33 -0.91 1.08 -27.51
C ALA A 33 -0.35 1.95 -26.38
N VAL A 34 -0.48 1.54 -25.11
CA VAL A 34 0.06 2.32 -23.99
C VAL A 34 1.59 2.35 -23.98
N ARG A 35 2.27 1.29 -24.43
CA ARG A 35 3.75 1.32 -24.61
C ARG A 35 4.17 2.31 -25.69
N GLU A 36 3.40 2.41 -26.77
CA GLU A 36 3.64 3.39 -27.82
C GLU A 36 3.43 4.82 -27.31
N LEU A 37 2.36 5.06 -26.54
CA LEU A 37 2.13 6.36 -25.89
C LEU A 37 3.27 6.74 -24.95
N VAL A 38 3.79 5.80 -24.15
CA VAL A 38 4.93 6.04 -23.26
C VAL A 38 6.22 6.32 -24.04
N THR A 39 6.43 5.63 -25.17
CA THR A 39 7.56 5.90 -26.06
C THR A 39 7.47 7.31 -26.66
N GLN A 40 6.27 7.71 -27.11
CA GLN A 40 6.02 9.07 -27.60
C GLN A 40 6.22 10.10 -26.50
N PHE A 41 5.72 9.83 -25.29
CA PHE A 41 5.90 10.67 -24.12
C PHE A 41 7.38 10.93 -23.83
N GLN A 42 8.20 9.89 -23.80
CA GLN A 42 9.65 10.03 -23.62
C GLN A 42 10.28 10.91 -24.72
N ASN A 43 9.96 10.64 -25.98
CA ASN A 43 10.49 11.39 -27.12
C ASN A 43 10.08 12.87 -27.08
N ASN A 44 8.85 13.14 -26.64
CA ASN A 44 8.27 14.48 -26.63
C ASN A 44 8.79 15.32 -25.47
N TYR A 45 9.02 14.72 -24.29
CA TYR A 45 9.21 15.48 -23.04
C TYR A 45 10.55 15.28 -22.34
N ARG A 46 11.25 14.17 -22.56
CA ARG A 46 12.52 13.91 -21.87
C ARG A 46 13.51 15.03 -22.15
N SER A 47 14.01 15.64 -21.07
CA SER A 47 14.95 16.75 -21.06
C SER A 47 14.43 18.01 -21.75
N LYS A 48 13.10 18.19 -21.79
CA LYS A 48 12.40 19.32 -22.43
C LYS A 48 11.38 20.01 -21.51
N LEU A 49 11.21 19.53 -20.28
CA LEU A 49 10.21 20.02 -19.32
C LEU A 49 10.64 21.35 -18.66
N THR A 50 10.95 22.37 -19.47
CA THR A 50 11.48 23.67 -19.00
C THR A 50 10.52 24.84 -19.19
N GLU A 51 9.32 24.59 -19.73
CA GLU A 51 8.28 25.60 -19.97
C GLU A 51 6.93 25.11 -19.47
N ALA A 52 6.10 26.00 -18.90
CA ALA A 52 4.81 25.64 -18.31
C ALA A 52 3.89 24.94 -19.32
N LYS A 53 3.85 25.41 -20.57
CA LYS A 53 3.05 24.80 -21.65
C LYS A 53 3.49 23.37 -21.98
N ILE A 54 4.79 23.08 -21.90
CA ILE A 54 5.32 21.73 -22.15
C ILE A 54 4.96 20.81 -20.98
N ILE A 55 5.05 21.30 -19.74
CA ILE A 55 4.66 20.54 -18.54
C ILE A 55 3.15 20.23 -18.57
N ILE A 56 2.32 21.20 -18.97
CA ILE A 56 0.87 21.01 -19.15
C ILE A 56 0.56 19.95 -20.21
N ALA A 57 1.20 20.03 -21.38
CA ALA A 57 1.02 19.03 -22.43
C ALA A 57 1.42 17.63 -21.96
N ALA A 58 2.53 17.53 -21.21
CA ALA A 58 2.96 16.28 -20.61
C ALA A 58 1.96 15.75 -19.56
N LEU A 59 1.37 16.62 -18.74
CA LEU A 59 0.35 16.20 -17.77
C LEU A 59 -0.87 15.58 -18.45
N HIS A 60 -1.37 16.15 -19.55
CA HIS A 60 -2.46 15.55 -20.32
C HIS A 60 -2.10 14.21 -20.96
N ASP A 61 -0.89 14.08 -21.51
CA ASP A 61 -0.44 12.81 -22.06
C ASP A 61 -0.30 11.75 -20.95
N LEU A 62 0.16 12.15 -19.76
CA LEU A 62 0.16 11.28 -18.57
C LEU A 62 -1.23 10.87 -18.13
N GLU A 63 -2.22 11.78 -18.11
CA GLU A 63 -3.61 11.44 -17.81
C GLU A 63 -4.12 10.33 -18.74
N THR A 64 -3.84 10.47 -20.04
CA THR A 64 -4.22 9.48 -21.06
C THR A 64 -3.54 8.13 -20.81
N ILE A 65 -2.24 8.14 -20.49
CA ILE A 65 -1.48 6.92 -20.17
C ILE A 65 -2.05 6.25 -18.92
N TYR A 66 -2.22 7.01 -17.82
CA TYR A 66 -2.69 6.46 -16.54
C TYR A 66 -4.14 5.96 -16.61
N GLN A 67 -5.01 6.62 -17.38
CA GLN A 67 -6.36 6.11 -17.65
C GLN A 67 -6.30 4.73 -18.31
N LYS A 68 -5.46 4.55 -19.35
CA LYS A 68 -5.30 3.24 -20.00
C LYS A 68 -4.70 2.20 -19.06
N LEU A 69 -3.68 2.55 -18.29
CA LEU A 69 -3.08 1.64 -17.31
C LEU A 69 -4.11 1.17 -16.28
N SER A 70 -4.96 2.08 -15.79
CA SER A 70 -6.04 1.73 -14.86
C SER A 70 -6.97 0.67 -15.48
N TRP A 71 -7.41 0.85 -16.72
CA TRP A 71 -8.32 -0.12 -17.38
C TRP A 71 -7.64 -1.48 -17.59
N ILE A 72 -6.38 -1.47 -18.05
CA ILE A 72 -5.57 -2.67 -18.27
C ILE A 72 -5.42 -3.46 -16.95
N GLU A 73 -5.08 -2.77 -15.86
CA GLU A 73 -4.90 -3.37 -14.54
C GLU A 73 -6.19 -4.00 -14.03
N HIS A 74 -7.30 -3.25 -14.05
CA HIS A 74 -8.57 -3.75 -13.52
C HIS A 74 -9.09 -4.96 -14.31
N TYR A 75 -8.88 -5.01 -15.63
CA TYR A 75 -9.26 -6.19 -16.42
C TYR A 75 -8.43 -7.44 -16.11
N ALA A 76 -7.19 -7.29 -15.64
CA ALA A 76 -6.36 -8.41 -15.19
C ALA A 76 -6.64 -8.79 -13.73
N PHE A 77 -6.81 -7.80 -12.85
CA PHE A 77 -6.99 -7.97 -11.42
C PHE A 77 -8.36 -8.56 -11.07
N LEU A 78 -9.46 -8.03 -11.64
CA LEU A 78 -10.81 -8.44 -11.26
C LEU A 78 -11.06 -9.95 -11.46
N PRO A 79 -10.75 -10.59 -12.62
CA PRO A 79 -10.88 -12.04 -12.75
C PRO A 79 -10.08 -12.81 -11.70
N GLN A 80 -8.85 -12.39 -11.41
CA GLN A 80 -7.96 -13.07 -10.46
C GLN A 80 -8.54 -13.07 -9.05
N THR A 81 -9.20 -11.99 -8.63
CA THR A 81 -9.88 -11.95 -7.32
C THR A 81 -11.04 -12.94 -7.19
N THR A 82 -11.59 -13.42 -8.31
CA THR A 82 -12.68 -14.41 -8.30
C THR A 82 -12.23 -15.86 -8.22
N ASP A 83 -10.99 -16.14 -8.65
CA ASP A 83 -10.36 -17.45 -8.57
C ASP A 83 -8.83 -17.30 -8.65
N MET A 84 -8.20 -17.18 -7.48
CA MET A 84 -6.75 -17.02 -7.35
C MET A 84 -5.98 -18.29 -7.76
N THR A 85 -6.66 -19.43 -7.98
CA THR A 85 -6.02 -20.67 -8.42
C THR A 85 -5.99 -20.83 -9.94
N ASN A 86 -6.68 -19.94 -10.67
CA ASN A 86 -6.77 -20.00 -12.11
C ASN A 86 -5.44 -19.57 -12.78
N PRO A 87 -4.77 -20.46 -13.54
CA PRO A 87 -3.49 -20.13 -14.16
C PRO A 87 -3.57 -19.03 -15.22
N GLU A 88 -4.71 -18.89 -15.91
CA GLU A 88 -4.90 -17.83 -16.91
C GLU A 88 -5.00 -16.45 -16.25
N TYR A 89 -5.78 -16.33 -15.17
CA TYR A 89 -5.93 -15.06 -14.45
C TYR A 89 -4.61 -14.63 -13.81
N ASN A 90 -3.88 -15.57 -13.22
CA ASN A 90 -2.56 -15.31 -12.68
C ASN A 90 -1.56 -14.88 -13.77
N GLN A 91 -1.61 -15.49 -14.95
CA GLN A 91 -0.76 -15.08 -16.07
C GLN A 91 -1.10 -13.67 -16.56
N MET A 92 -2.39 -13.28 -16.59
CA MET A 92 -2.80 -11.92 -16.97
C MET A 92 -2.28 -10.88 -15.96
N LEU A 93 -2.34 -11.18 -14.67
CA LEU A 93 -1.81 -10.31 -13.63
C LEU A 93 -0.29 -10.14 -13.77
N VAL A 94 0.45 -11.23 -14.02
CA VAL A 94 1.90 -11.16 -14.29
C VAL A 94 2.21 -10.33 -15.55
N GLU A 95 1.43 -10.47 -16.62
CA GLU A 95 1.58 -9.64 -17.83
C GLU A 95 1.36 -8.15 -17.52
N ASN A 96 0.35 -7.82 -16.71
CA ASN A 96 0.08 -6.46 -16.24
C ASN A 96 1.22 -5.91 -15.37
N ASP A 97 1.69 -6.67 -14.38
CA ASP A 97 2.72 -6.22 -13.43
C ASP A 97 4.03 -5.89 -14.16
N ASN A 98 4.41 -6.72 -15.14
CA ASN A 98 5.57 -6.47 -15.99
C ASN A 98 5.41 -5.22 -16.87
N LEU A 99 4.19 -4.95 -17.35
CA LEU A 99 3.88 -3.72 -18.10
C LEU A 99 3.98 -2.49 -17.19
N GLN A 100 3.33 -2.51 -16.03
CA GLN A 100 3.32 -1.42 -15.05
C GLN A 100 4.73 -1.09 -14.57
N ALA A 101 5.55 -2.11 -14.28
CA ALA A 101 6.93 -1.92 -13.86
C ALA A 101 7.79 -1.25 -14.95
N ALA A 102 7.65 -1.69 -16.21
CA ALA A 102 8.38 -1.10 -17.33
C ALA A 102 7.96 0.37 -17.54
N ILE A 103 6.66 0.65 -17.56
CA ILE A 103 6.15 2.02 -17.79
C ILE A 103 6.52 2.95 -16.65
N THR A 104 6.46 2.49 -15.39
CA THR A 104 6.90 3.26 -14.23
C THR A 104 8.37 3.66 -14.35
N ALA A 105 9.23 2.72 -14.77
CA ALA A 105 10.65 3.02 -15.01
C ALA A 105 10.82 4.05 -16.15
N ASP A 106 10.06 3.89 -17.23
CA ASP A 106 10.11 4.75 -18.40
C ASP A 106 9.63 6.19 -18.14
N LEU A 107 8.66 6.37 -17.25
CA LEU A 107 8.10 7.68 -16.88
C LEU A 107 8.81 8.34 -15.68
N SER A 108 9.70 7.61 -14.98
CA SER A 108 10.37 8.08 -13.74
C SER A 108 11.11 9.42 -13.86
N PHE A 109 11.53 9.79 -15.07
CA PHE A 109 12.21 11.06 -15.32
C PHE A 109 11.28 12.27 -15.16
N PHE A 110 9.98 12.13 -15.46
CA PHE A 110 9.05 13.25 -15.57
C PHE A 110 9.03 14.10 -14.30
N LYS A 111 8.72 13.46 -13.17
CA LYS A 111 8.61 14.14 -11.88
C LYS A 111 9.94 14.81 -11.49
N THR A 112 11.05 14.09 -11.65
CA THR A 112 12.39 14.59 -11.34
C THR A 112 12.70 15.85 -12.16
N GLU A 113 12.47 15.80 -13.48
CA GLU A 113 12.72 16.94 -14.36
C GLU A 113 11.81 18.13 -14.05
N VAL A 114 10.50 17.91 -13.84
CA VAL A 114 9.57 18.96 -13.42
C VAL A 114 10.06 19.65 -12.14
N LEU A 115 10.45 18.86 -11.14
CA LEU A 115 10.90 19.38 -9.84
C LEU A 115 12.26 20.08 -9.89
N THR A 116 13.02 20.01 -10.98
CA THR A 116 14.22 20.85 -11.16
C THR A 116 13.90 22.31 -11.46
N ASN A 117 12.71 22.60 -12.00
CA ASN A 117 12.30 23.96 -12.39
C ASN A 117 12.03 24.88 -11.20
N PRO A 118 12.17 26.21 -11.35
CA PRO A 118 11.83 27.16 -10.29
C PRO A 118 10.34 27.10 -9.93
N VAL A 119 10.01 27.41 -8.67
CA VAL A 119 8.62 27.41 -8.17
C VAL A 119 7.72 28.32 -9.02
N SER A 120 8.25 29.44 -9.52
CA SER A 120 7.52 30.36 -10.40
C SER A 120 7.04 29.70 -11.70
N LEU A 121 7.76 28.70 -12.23
CA LEU A 121 7.31 27.95 -13.40
C LEU A 121 6.18 26.98 -13.04
N LEU A 122 6.28 26.35 -11.87
CA LEU A 122 5.22 25.46 -11.37
C LEU A 122 3.93 26.25 -11.08
N ASP A 123 4.06 27.45 -10.51
CA ASP A 123 2.92 28.35 -10.30
C ASP A 123 2.27 28.74 -11.64
N GLN A 124 3.05 29.01 -12.69
CA GLN A 124 2.51 29.27 -14.04
C GLN A 124 1.71 28.08 -14.60
N VAL A 125 2.09 26.84 -14.30
CA VAL A 125 1.30 25.66 -14.70
C VAL A 125 -0.10 25.72 -14.10
N ALA A 126 -0.20 26.00 -12.79
CA ALA A 126 -1.48 26.13 -12.09
C ALA A 126 -2.28 27.37 -12.51
N GLU A 127 -1.62 28.45 -12.92
CA GLU A 127 -2.28 29.66 -13.43
C GLU A 127 -2.88 29.46 -14.82
N ILE A 128 -2.12 28.86 -15.74
CA ILE A 128 -2.59 28.57 -17.10
C ILE A 128 -3.68 27.50 -17.07
N GLU A 129 -3.51 26.48 -16.22
CA GLU A 129 -4.41 25.34 -16.16
C GLU A 129 -4.75 24.95 -14.70
N PRO A 130 -5.79 25.58 -14.12
CA PRO A 130 -6.15 25.41 -12.71
C PRO A 130 -6.46 23.98 -12.27
N GLN A 131 -6.83 23.08 -13.21
CA GLN A 131 -7.05 21.67 -12.87
C GLN A 131 -5.79 20.96 -12.38
N PHE A 132 -4.60 21.45 -12.74
CA PHE A 132 -3.31 20.94 -12.28
C PHE A 132 -2.79 21.63 -11.01
N ALA A 133 -3.55 22.58 -10.43
CA ALA A 133 -3.15 23.22 -9.18
C ALA A 133 -2.91 22.24 -8.01
N PRO A 134 -3.69 21.13 -7.84
CA PRO A 134 -3.41 20.16 -6.80
C PRO A 134 -2.04 19.48 -6.96
N VAL A 135 -1.70 18.99 -8.16
CA VAL A 135 -0.40 18.32 -8.37
C VAL A 135 0.77 19.29 -8.19
N VAL A 136 0.61 20.54 -8.64
CA VAL A 136 1.59 21.62 -8.41
C VAL A 136 1.78 21.89 -6.91
N ARG A 137 0.70 21.86 -6.12
CA ARG A 137 0.79 22.00 -4.66
C ARG A 137 1.65 20.91 -4.03
N HIS A 138 1.42 19.64 -4.39
CA HIS A 138 2.25 18.53 -3.92
C HIS A 138 3.72 18.68 -4.35
N TRP A 139 3.97 19.07 -5.60
CA TRP A 139 5.33 19.33 -6.09
C TRP A 139 6.05 20.43 -5.32
N LYS A 140 5.36 21.49 -4.93
CA LYS A 140 5.93 22.57 -4.13
C LYS A 140 6.30 22.12 -2.71
N VAL A 141 5.52 21.22 -2.12
CA VAL A 141 5.83 20.60 -0.83
C VAL A 141 7.05 19.68 -0.95
N GLU A 142 7.15 18.91 -2.02
CA GLU A 142 8.24 17.94 -2.22
C GLU A 142 9.56 18.58 -2.67
N LYS A 143 9.51 19.65 -3.47
CA LYS A 143 10.69 20.26 -4.10
C LYS A 143 11.83 20.58 -3.12
N PRO A 144 11.60 21.16 -1.92
CA PRO A 144 12.65 21.42 -0.93
C PRO A 144 13.35 20.15 -0.41
N HIS A 145 12.70 18.99 -0.56
CA HIS A 145 13.10 17.69 -0.02
C HIS A 145 13.62 16.73 -1.10
N GLN A 146 13.78 17.21 -2.32
CA GLN A 146 14.40 16.48 -3.43
C GLN A 146 15.91 16.41 -3.25
N LEU A 147 16.47 15.22 -3.48
CA LEU A 147 17.91 15.01 -3.56
C LEU A 147 18.40 15.28 -4.99
N SER A 148 19.70 15.13 -5.24
CA SER A 148 20.19 15.22 -6.62
C SER A 148 19.56 14.13 -7.49
N PRO A 149 19.37 14.36 -8.81
CA PRO A 149 18.77 13.36 -9.71
C PRO A 149 19.45 11.99 -9.67
N GLU A 150 20.77 11.95 -9.49
CA GLU A 150 21.55 10.72 -9.37
C GLU A 150 21.22 9.96 -8.08
N VAL A 151 21.04 10.69 -6.97
CA VAL A 151 20.70 10.10 -5.67
C VAL A 151 19.26 9.59 -5.68
N GLU A 152 18.31 10.36 -6.24
CA GLU A 152 16.92 9.91 -6.38
C GLU A 152 16.82 8.64 -7.22
N LYS A 153 17.53 8.59 -8.36
CA LYS A 153 17.61 7.38 -9.19
C LYS A 153 18.20 6.18 -8.43
N THR A 154 19.22 6.43 -7.61
CA THR A 154 19.86 5.39 -6.79
C THR A 154 18.88 4.86 -5.74
N LEU A 155 18.18 5.74 -5.02
CA LEU A 155 17.17 5.35 -4.03
C LEU A 155 16.00 4.59 -4.66
N ALA A 156 15.51 5.04 -5.83
CA ALA A 156 14.46 4.35 -6.56
C ALA A 156 14.88 2.92 -6.95
N THR A 157 16.12 2.74 -7.44
CA THR A 157 16.67 1.43 -7.81
C THR A 157 16.81 0.50 -6.59
N LEU A 158 17.19 1.05 -5.43
CA LEU A 158 17.35 0.30 -4.18
C LEU A 158 16.04 0.07 -3.42
N SER A 159 14.94 0.69 -3.84
CA SER A 159 13.64 0.65 -3.15
C SER A 159 13.18 -0.76 -2.77
N PRO A 160 13.25 -1.81 -3.63
CA PRO A 160 12.85 -3.17 -3.25
C PRO A 160 13.67 -3.76 -2.10
N THR A 161 14.94 -3.38 -1.99
CA THR A 161 15.84 -3.78 -0.90
C THR A 161 15.56 -2.96 0.36
N LEU A 162 15.45 -1.63 0.22
CA LEU A 162 15.19 -0.72 1.33
C LEU A 162 13.82 -0.97 1.98
N ASN A 163 12.83 -1.43 1.21
CA ASN A 163 11.48 -1.73 1.68
C ASN A 163 11.25 -3.22 2.01
N SER A 164 12.33 -4.01 2.14
CA SER A 164 12.22 -5.45 2.38
C SER A 164 11.72 -5.84 3.77
N SER A 165 11.78 -4.95 4.77
CA SER A 165 11.42 -5.25 6.16
C SER A 165 9.98 -5.75 6.32
N GLU A 166 9.01 -5.20 5.58
CA GLU A 166 7.62 -5.65 5.61
C GLU A 166 7.50 -7.08 5.06
N ARG A 167 8.11 -7.36 3.91
CA ARG A 167 8.13 -8.70 3.31
C ARG A 167 8.76 -9.72 4.24
N ILE A 168 9.92 -9.39 4.84
CA ILE A 168 10.62 -10.25 5.79
C ILE A 168 9.73 -10.57 6.99
N TYR A 169 9.09 -9.57 7.59
CA TYR A 169 8.16 -9.77 8.71
C TYR A 169 6.97 -10.65 8.30
N THR A 170 6.37 -10.37 7.15
CA THR A 170 5.21 -11.10 6.64
C THR A 170 5.55 -12.57 6.37
N THR A 171 6.70 -12.83 5.72
CA THR A 171 7.19 -14.19 5.48
C THR A 171 7.47 -14.92 6.79
N ALA A 172 8.19 -14.31 7.72
CA ALA A 172 8.49 -14.93 9.02
C ALA A 172 7.21 -15.31 9.77
N ARG A 173 6.23 -14.40 9.82
CA ARG A 173 4.93 -14.64 10.44
C ARG A 173 4.12 -15.75 9.76
N ALA A 174 4.15 -15.80 8.43
CA ALA A 174 3.31 -16.71 7.65
C ALA A 174 3.91 -18.11 7.49
N ALA A 175 5.24 -18.25 7.48
CA ALA A 175 5.93 -19.48 7.14
C ALA A 175 6.75 -20.09 8.29
N ASP A 176 7.34 -19.27 9.17
CA ASP A 176 8.35 -19.75 10.12
C ASP A 176 7.83 -19.89 11.55
N TRP A 177 6.77 -19.14 11.92
CA TRP A 177 6.23 -19.17 13.28
C TRP A 177 5.32 -20.37 13.48
N ASP A 178 5.90 -21.42 14.05
CA ASP A 178 5.15 -22.59 14.49
C ASP A 178 4.41 -22.31 15.80
N MET A 179 3.14 -22.68 15.85
CA MET A 179 2.28 -22.52 17.01
C MET A 179 1.68 -23.88 17.35
N GLU A 180 1.98 -24.35 18.56
CA GLU A 180 1.49 -25.64 19.03
C GLU A 180 -0.04 -25.64 19.12
N ASP A 181 -0.66 -26.71 18.63
CA ASP A 181 -2.07 -27.00 18.86
C ASP A 181 -2.35 -27.10 20.36
N PHE A 182 -3.59 -26.83 20.75
CA PHE A 182 -3.99 -26.85 22.17
C PHE A 182 -5.28 -27.60 22.40
N GLU A 183 -5.43 -28.14 23.60
CA GLU A 183 -6.61 -28.90 23.99
C GLU A 183 -7.44 -28.15 25.04
N VAL A 184 -8.75 -28.10 24.84
CA VAL A 184 -9.73 -27.64 25.84
C VAL A 184 -10.90 -28.61 25.81
N ASP A 185 -11.31 -29.09 26.99
CA ASP A 185 -12.44 -30.00 27.18
C ASP A 185 -12.37 -31.29 26.33
N GLY A 186 -11.17 -31.88 26.19
CA GLY A 186 -10.97 -33.10 25.39
C GLY A 186 -10.98 -32.89 23.87
N LYS A 187 -11.07 -31.63 23.41
CA LYS A 187 -11.02 -31.25 21.99
C LYS A 187 -9.72 -30.54 21.67
N THR A 188 -9.01 -31.03 20.66
CA THR A 188 -7.83 -30.38 20.08
C THR A 188 -8.25 -29.26 19.13
N TYR A 189 -7.59 -28.11 19.24
CA TYR A 189 -7.75 -26.94 18.41
C TYR A 189 -6.43 -26.68 17.68
N PRO A 190 -6.44 -26.67 16.33
CA PRO A 190 -5.23 -26.34 15.58
C PRO A 190 -4.85 -24.90 15.82
N MET A 191 -3.57 -24.56 15.96
CA MET A 191 -3.16 -23.18 16.21
C MET A 191 -2.41 -22.57 15.02
N SER A 192 -2.74 -21.32 14.71
CA SER A 192 -1.99 -20.50 13.76
C SER A 192 -2.23 -19.02 14.03
N PHE A 193 -1.39 -18.16 13.47
CA PHE A 193 -1.55 -16.71 13.58
C PHE A 193 -2.96 -16.27 13.12
N VAL A 194 -3.42 -16.83 12.00
CA VAL A 194 -4.73 -16.50 11.39
C VAL A 194 -5.89 -17.02 12.24
N LEU A 195 -5.78 -18.25 12.78
CA LEU A 195 -6.84 -18.82 13.60
C LEU A 195 -6.99 -18.07 14.93
N TYR A 196 -5.89 -17.62 15.52
CA TYR A 196 -5.97 -16.75 16.70
C TYR A 196 -6.70 -15.44 16.39
N GLU A 197 -6.19 -14.70 15.41
CA GLU A 197 -6.68 -13.35 15.09
C GLU A 197 -8.12 -13.33 14.57
N ASN A 198 -8.57 -14.37 13.87
CA ASN A 198 -9.90 -14.38 13.26
C ASN A 198 -10.92 -15.25 14.00
N THR A 199 -10.49 -16.15 14.90
CA THR A 199 -11.38 -17.13 15.52
C THR A 199 -11.21 -17.20 17.03
N TYR A 200 -10.01 -17.52 17.52
CA TYR A 200 -9.86 -17.90 18.94
C TYR A 200 -9.88 -16.71 19.89
N GLN A 201 -9.44 -15.52 19.50
CA GLN A 201 -9.54 -14.35 20.38
C GLN A 201 -10.98 -13.93 20.68
N TYR A 202 -11.94 -14.34 19.83
CA TYR A 202 -13.37 -14.07 19.98
C TYR A 202 -14.18 -15.28 20.46
N HIS A 203 -13.52 -16.40 20.76
CA HIS A 203 -14.21 -17.65 21.05
C HIS A 203 -15.11 -17.54 22.30
N PRO A 204 -16.32 -18.11 22.32
CA PRO A 204 -17.23 -17.99 23.47
C PRO A 204 -16.67 -18.63 24.75
N ASN A 205 -15.96 -19.76 24.64
CA ASN A 205 -15.31 -20.43 25.78
C ASN A 205 -14.04 -19.65 26.21
N PRO A 206 -13.96 -19.13 27.46
CA PRO A 206 -12.80 -18.40 27.97
C PRO A 206 -11.51 -19.23 28.01
N GLU A 207 -11.58 -20.53 28.30
CA GLU A 207 -10.40 -21.39 28.35
C GLU A 207 -9.71 -21.48 26.99
N VAL A 208 -10.51 -21.53 25.90
CA VAL A 208 -10.00 -21.48 24.53
C VAL A 208 -9.29 -20.14 24.27
N ARG A 209 -9.89 -19.01 24.69
CA ARG A 209 -9.29 -17.68 24.52
C ARG A 209 -7.97 -17.57 25.28
N HIS A 210 -7.92 -18.01 26.53
CA HIS A 210 -6.74 -17.91 27.39
C HIS A 210 -5.59 -18.80 26.88
N LYS A 211 -5.86 -20.07 26.55
CA LYS A 211 -4.82 -20.96 26.02
C LYS A 211 -4.29 -20.47 24.67
N ALA A 212 -5.19 -20.06 23.76
CA ALA A 212 -4.77 -19.52 22.46
C ALA A 212 -3.93 -18.24 22.61
N HIS A 213 -4.34 -17.30 23.48
CA HIS A 213 -3.59 -16.08 23.75
C HIS A 213 -2.21 -16.36 24.35
N GLN A 214 -2.11 -17.32 25.28
CA GLN A 214 -0.84 -17.70 25.89
C GLN A 214 0.12 -18.25 24.83
N ILE A 215 -0.31 -19.22 24.03
CA ILE A 215 0.51 -19.83 22.97
C ILE A 215 0.94 -18.77 21.96
N PHE A 216 0.00 -17.95 21.50
CA PHE A 216 0.27 -16.86 20.57
C PHE A 216 1.35 -15.91 21.11
N SER A 217 1.18 -15.45 22.35
CA SER A 217 2.11 -14.51 23.00
C SER A 217 3.47 -15.13 23.27
N ASP A 218 3.53 -16.41 23.65
CA ASP A 218 4.77 -17.13 23.89
C ASP A 218 5.55 -17.36 22.59
N THR A 219 4.86 -17.71 21.49
CA THR A 219 5.48 -17.78 20.16
C THR A 219 6.03 -16.42 19.73
N LEU A 220 5.25 -15.33 19.82
CA LEU A 220 5.77 -13.98 19.52
C LEU A 220 6.99 -13.63 20.37
N ARG A 221 6.99 -14.00 21.65
CA ARG A 221 8.09 -13.75 22.57
C ARG A 221 9.37 -14.48 22.16
N LYS A 222 9.28 -15.70 21.62
CA LYS A 222 10.43 -16.45 21.08
C LYS A 222 11.09 -15.72 19.90
N HIS A 223 10.31 -14.99 19.10
CA HIS A 223 10.80 -14.29 17.90
C HIS A 223 11.04 -12.78 18.10
N LYS A 224 10.80 -12.25 19.32
CA LYS A 224 10.81 -10.80 19.59
C LYS A 224 12.11 -10.09 19.18
N ASN A 225 13.27 -10.74 19.31
CA ASN A 225 14.56 -10.12 19.02
C ASN A 225 14.73 -9.87 17.51
N THR A 226 14.40 -10.85 16.68
CA THR A 226 14.46 -10.74 15.22
C THR A 226 13.44 -9.72 14.71
N VAL A 227 12.21 -9.76 15.24
CA VAL A 227 11.17 -8.79 14.90
C VAL A 227 11.59 -7.37 15.29
N ALA A 228 12.16 -7.19 16.49
CA ALA A 228 12.65 -5.89 16.95
C ALA A 228 13.81 -5.37 16.07
N ALA A 229 14.77 -6.23 15.69
CA ALA A 229 15.86 -5.83 14.79
C ALA A 229 15.36 -5.45 13.39
N ASN A 230 14.37 -6.18 12.86
CA ASN A 230 13.74 -5.86 11.60
C ASN A 230 12.97 -4.52 11.66
N TYR A 231 12.19 -4.30 12.73
CA TYR A 231 11.48 -3.04 12.93
C TYR A 231 12.43 -1.86 13.14
N TYR A 232 13.51 -2.05 13.90
CA TYR A 232 14.57 -1.05 14.05
C TYR A 232 15.19 -0.67 12.70
N THR A 233 15.35 -1.63 11.78
CA THR A 233 15.85 -1.37 10.42
C THR A 233 14.88 -0.48 9.64
N GLN A 234 13.57 -0.76 9.71
CA GLN A 234 12.54 0.07 9.09
C GLN A 234 12.55 1.51 9.63
N VAL A 235 12.50 1.69 10.94
CA VAL A 235 12.48 3.02 11.57
C VAL A 235 13.80 3.77 11.32
N SER A 236 14.93 3.07 11.36
CA SER A 236 16.24 3.66 11.05
C SER A 236 16.32 4.12 9.60
N LYS A 237 15.75 3.37 8.65
CA LYS A 237 15.65 3.78 7.25
C LYS A 237 14.82 5.06 7.11
N GLU A 238 13.63 5.09 7.71
CA GLU A 238 12.74 6.26 7.67
C GLU A 238 13.42 7.51 8.26
N LYS A 239 14.07 7.38 9.43
CA LYS A 239 14.82 8.48 10.04
C LYS A 239 15.95 8.99 9.16
N LYS A 240 16.77 8.08 8.60
CA LYS A 240 17.88 8.46 7.70
C LYS A 240 17.38 9.13 6.42
N LEU A 241 16.28 8.65 5.84
CA LEU A 241 15.69 9.27 4.64
C LEU A 241 15.11 10.65 4.96
N ALA A 242 14.44 10.80 6.11
CA ALA A 242 13.96 12.10 6.59
C ALA A 242 15.13 13.10 6.72
N ASP A 243 16.22 12.69 7.36
CA ASP A 243 17.42 13.52 7.55
C ASP A 243 18.08 13.89 6.22
N LEU A 244 18.25 12.91 5.30
CA LEU A 244 18.83 13.16 3.97
C LEU A 244 18.00 14.17 3.18
N ARG A 245 16.68 14.08 3.29
CA ARG A 245 15.73 14.97 2.62
C ARG A 245 15.50 16.29 3.36
N GLY A 246 16.20 16.53 4.46
CA GLY A 246 16.14 17.80 5.20
C GLY A 246 14.82 18.05 5.93
N TYR A 247 14.12 17.00 6.36
CA TYR A 247 12.97 17.15 7.26
C TYR A 247 13.42 17.34 8.71
N ASP A 248 12.69 18.17 9.46
CA ASP A 248 12.95 18.42 10.89
C ASP A 248 12.72 17.16 11.74
N SER A 249 11.74 16.33 11.36
CA SER A 249 11.44 15.07 12.03
C SER A 249 10.99 13.97 11.07
N VAL A 250 11.03 12.73 11.56
CA VAL A 250 10.46 11.58 10.83
C VAL A 250 8.95 11.72 10.63
N PHE A 251 8.26 12.43 11.53
CA PHE A 251 6.83 12.69 11.39
C PHE A 251 6.56 13.64 10.22
N ASP A 252 7.32 14.73 10.11
CA ASP A 252 7.16 15.67 8.99
C ASP A 252 7.42 14.96 7.65
N TYR A 253 8.43 14.08 7.62
CA TYR A 253 8.69 13.23 6.45
C TYR A 253 7.52 12.30 6.10
N LEU A 254 7.02 11.51 7.06
CA LEU A 254 5.97 10.51 6.82
C LEU A 254 4.58 11.12 6.59
N LEU A 255 4.33 12.33 7.10
CA LEU A 255 3.06 13.05 6.95
C LEU A 255 3.03 13.98 5.73
N SER A 256 4.19 14.36 5.17
CA SER A 256 4.31 15.33 4.08
C SER A 256 3.43 15.03 2.87
N ASP A 257 3.49 13.80 2.36
CA ASP A 257 2.75 13.37 1.15
C ASP A 257 1.23 13.31 1.38
N GLN A 258 0.81 13.18 2.64
CA GLN A 258 -0.60 13.17 3.04
C GLN A 258 -1.16 14.58 3.28
N GLU A 259 -0.31 15.63 3.20
CA GLU A 259 -0.63 17.01 3.57
C GLU A 259 -1.20 17.14 5.01
N VAL A 260 -0.78 16.25 5.91
CA VAL A 260 -1.22 16.22 7.32
C VAL A 260 -0.23 17.01 8.17
N SER A 261 -0.72 18.01 8.91
CA SER A 261 0.12 18.72 9.87
C SER A 261 0.42 17.86 11.10
N ARG A 262 1.60 18.09 11.69
CA ARG A 262 1.97 17.43 12.95
C ARG A 262 0.94 17.67 14.06
N GLU A 263 0.42 18.91 14.14
CA GLU A 263 -0.64 19.27 15.08
C GLU A 263 -1.91 18.42 14.89
N THR A 264 -2.31 18.17 13.63
CA THR A 264 -3.50 17.35 13.34
C THR A 264 -3.29 15.90 13.77
N PHE A 265 -2.09 15.36 13.53
CA PHE A 265 -1.71 14.02 13.93
C PHE A 265 -1.67 13.87 15.46
N ASP A 266 -1.00 14.78 16.16
CA ASP A 266 -0.89 14.77 17.63
C ASP A 266 -2.28 14.94 18.28
N ARG A 267 -3.12 15.86 17.77
CA ARG A 267 -4.50 16.04 18.24
C ARG A 267 -5.30 14.74 18.15
N GLN A 268 -5.13 13.95 17.11
CA GLN A 268 -5.85 12.68 16.98
C GLN A 268 -5.43 11.66 18.06
N ILE A 269 -4.14 11.64 18.42
CA ILE A 269 -3.61 10.82 19.52
C ILE A 269 -4.18 11.32 20.85
N ASP A 270 -4.07 12.63 21.12
CA ASP A 270 -4.51 13.23 22.37
C ASP A 270 -6.01 12.99 22.60
N VAL A 271 -6.85 13.21 21.59
CA VAL A 271 -8.30 12.95 21.68
C VAL A 271 -8.59 11.47 21.94
N ILE A 272 -7.85 10.54 21.31
CA ILE A 272 -8.06 9.10 21.56
C ILE A 272 -7.67 8.73 22.98
N ILE A 273 -6.57 9.26 23.49
CA ILE A 273 -6.05 8.92 24.82
C ILE A 273 -6.88 9.59 25.93
N ASP A 274 -7.14 10.89 25.81
CA ASP A 274 -7.71 11.70 26.88
C ASP A 274 -9.24 11.64 26.92
N GLU A 275 -9.91 11.64 25.76
CA GLU A 275 -11.38 11.67 25.68
C GLU A 275 -11.96 10.27 25.50
N LEU A 276 -11.44 9.49 24.55
CA LEU A 276 -11.94 8.13 24.30
C LEU A 276 -11.41 7.11 25.32
N GLY A 277 -10.18 7.27 25.82
CA GLY A 277 -9.57 6.37 26.80
C GLY A 277 -10.47 6.11 28.02
N PRO A 278 -10.98 7.15 28.72
CA PRO A 278 -11.91 6.98 29.84
C PRO A 278 -13.21 6.27 29.45
N VAL A 279 -13.76 6.54 28.26
CA VAL A 279 -14.98 5.89 27.76
C VAL A 279 -14.73 4.41 27.51
N MET A 280 -13.60 4.06 26.91
CA MET A 280 -13.20 2.66 26.68
C MET A 280 -12.95 1.93 27.99
N GLN A 281 -12.31 2.54 28.98
CA GLN A 281 -12.16 1.95 30.31
C GLN A 281 -13.52 1.70 30.98
N LYS A 282 -14.48 2.62 30.85
CA LYS A 282 -15.84 2.43 31.36
C LYS A 282 -16.54 1.27 30.64
N TYR A 283 -16.43 1.20 29.33
CA TYR A 283 -17.00 0.12 28.53
C TYR A 283 -16.44 -1.25 28.94
N VAL A 284 -15.13 -1.34 29.10
CA VAL A 284 -14.44 -2.57 29.52
C VAL A 284 -14.86 -2.99 30.95
N LYS A 285 -14.96 -2.05 31.90
CA LYS A 285 -15.48 -2.32 33.25
C LYS A 285 -16.95 -2.77 33.26
N LEU A 286 -17.76 -2.24 32.34
CA LEU A 286 -19.13 -2.69 32.15
C LEU A 286 -19.15 -4.15 31.67
N LEU A 287 -18.35 -4.49 30.66
CA LEU A 287 -18.22 -5.88 30.20
C LEU A 287 -17.76 -6.81 31.32
N GLN A 288 -16.78 -6.41 32.11
CA GLN A 288 -16.33 -7.16 33.29
C GLN A 288 -17.50 -7.47 34.23
N LYS A 289 -18.29 -6.45 34.60
CA LYS A 289 -19.44 -6.59 35.49
C LYS A 289 -20.54 -7.48 34.91
N GLU A 290 -20.97 -7.22 33.67
CA GLU A 290 -22.07 -7.96 33.03
C GLU A 290 -21.70 -9.42 32.74
N ARG A 291 -20.41 -9.73 32.62
CA ARG A 291 -19.90 -11.10 32.43
C ARG A 291 -19.47 -11.77 33.73
N GLY A 292 -19.56 -11.09 34.88
CA GLY A 292 -19.17 -11.64 36.18
C GLY A 292 -17.69 -12.00 36.28
N LEU A 293 -16.80 -11.24 35.62
CA LEU A 293 -15.37 -11.52 35.59
C LEU A 293 -14.65 -10.87 36.77
N ASP A 294 -13.79 -11.62 37.47
CA ASP A 294 -12.99 -11.09 38.58
C ASP A 294 -11.98 -10.03 38.12
N LYS A 295 -11.45 -10.19 36.90
CA LYS A 295 -10.50 -9.28 36.25
C LYS A 295 -10.86 -9.12 34.78
N MET A 296 -10.58 -7.93 34.27
CA MET A 296 -10.47 -7.71 32.84
C MET A 296 -9.01 -7.78 32.40
#